data_AF-A0A168M7B6-F1
#
_entry.id   AF-A0A168M7B6-F1
#
_cell.length_a   1.000
_cell.length_b   1.000
_cell.length_c   1.000
_cell.angle_alpha   90.00
_cell.angle_beta   90.00
_cell.angle_gamma   90.00
#
_symmetry.space_group_name_H-M   'P 1'
#
loop_
_entity.id
_entity.type
_entity.pdbx_description
1 polymer ?
#
loop_
_entity_poly.entity_id
_entity_poly.type
_entity_poly.pdbx_seq_one_letter_code
_entity_poly.pdbx_strand_id
1 'polypeptide(L)'
;METQQSLQDIKDGFALTARTNFKPSLANDITDVYYLIQNAQNLLTLAAQSHEENNNKAMVDELDEAFKDFVNLEYKMNLQRKSFETLKQRIATGEKITDPIAYYENLKQTFNAESPDDATRINADQKYLSFKQHLWNINHPDEEMPSLRASNDDDDDIVMGPTKISLKCPITMLWLDEPVTRVARAKEREAAAKEKEAAEDTTEFYDV
;
A
#
# COMPACT_ATOMS: atom_id res chain seq x y z
N MET A 1 55.26 -17.10 4.39
CA MET A 1 54.29 -17.72 3.47
C MET A 1 52.91 -17.30 3.95
N GLU A 2 52.32 -16.30 3.32
CA GLU A 2 50.93 -15.94 3.57
C GLU A 2 50.06 -17.02 2.90
N THR A 3 49.37 -17.82 3.70
CA THR A 3 48.38 -18.79 3.19
C THR A 3 47.22 -18.01 2.61
N GLN A 4 47.14 -17.95 1.27
CA GLN A 4 45.96 -17.44 0.57
C GLN A 4 44.76 -18.29 0.99
N GLN A 5 43.82 -17.71 1.73
CA GLN A 5 42.54 -18.35 2.02
C GLN A 5 41.82 -18.62 0.70
N SER A 6 41.30 -19.84 0.53
CA SER A 6 40.50 -20.14 -0.66
C SER A 6 39.14 -19.45 -0.56
N LEU A 7 38.51 -19.20 -1.70
CA LEU A 7 37.15 -18.65 -1.78
C LEU A 7 36.12 -19.51 -1.03
N GLN A 8 36.39 -20.82 -0.93
CA GLN A 8 35.56 -21.76 -0.20
C GLN A 8 35.74 -21.62 1.32
N ASP A 9 36.96 -21.42 1.80
CA ASP A 9 37.25 -21.19 3.23
C ASP A 9 36.58 -19.89 3.73
N ILE A 10 36.56 -18.85 2.89
CA ILE A 10 35.88 -17.58 3.18
C ILE A 10 34.37 -17.78 3.28
N LYS A 11 33.77 -18.57 2.38
CA LYS A 11 32.33 -18.89 2.41
C LYS A 11 31.95 -19.71 3.65
N ASP A 12 32.74 -20.72 3.99
CA ASP A 12 32.44 -21.63 5.11
C ASP A 12 32.65 -20.96 6.48
N GLY A 13 33.54 -19.97 6.53
CA GLY A 13 33.80 -19.11 7.69
C GLY A 13 32.84 -17.94 7.85
N PHE A 14 32.12 -17.55 6.79
CA PHE A 14 31.16 -16.44 6.84
C PHE A 14 29.83 -16.90 7.46
N ALA A 15 29.37 -16.19 8.48
CA ALA A 15 28.04 -16.36 9.05
C ALA A 15 27.46 -14.98 9.37
N LEU A 16 26.21 -14.76 8.98
CA LEU A 16 25.48 -13.57 9.40
C LEU A 16 25.21 -13.68 10.90
N THR A 17 25.75 -12.75 11.68
CA THR A 17 25.51 -12.66 13.12
C THR A 17 24.68 -11.42 13.43
N ALA A 18 23.90 -11.46 14.50
CA ALA A 18 23.02 -10.36 14.91
C ALA A 18 23.72 -9.01 15.14
N ARG A 19 25.06 -8.96 15.16
CA ARG A 19 25.84 -7.72 15.32
C ARG A 19 25.86 -6.84 14.06
N THR A 20 25.45 -7.32 12.89
CA THR A 20 25.28 -6.46 11.73
C THR A 20 23.93 -5.76 11.83
N ASN A 21 23.93 -4.52 12.31
CA ASN A 21 22.77 -3.65 12.38
C ASN A 21 22.04 -3.64 11.02
N PHE A 22 20.89 -4.30 10.95
CA PHE A 22 19.95 -4.14 9.84
C PHE A 22 19.66 -2.65 9.73
N LYS A 23 20.08 -2.02 8.64
CA LYS A 23 20.01 -0.55 8.53
C LYS A 23 18.53 -0.15 8.57
N PRO A 24 18.12 0.76 9.47
CA PRO A 24 16.74 1.22 9.56
C PRO A 24 16.25 1.89 8.25
N SER A 25 17.16 2.36 7.39
CA SER A 25 16.80 2.99 6.12
C SER A 25 15.94 2.09 5.24
N LEU A 26 16.34 0.82 5.01
CA LEU A 26 15.61 -0.06 4.09
C LEU A 26 14.18 -0.37 4.58
N ALA A 27 13.99 -0.54 5.88
CA ALA A 27 12.65 -0.77 6.44
C ALA A 27 11.75 0.48 6.31
N ASN A 28 12.35 1.66 6.49
CA ASN A 28 11.65 2.93 6.27
C ASN A 28 11.30 3.09 4.79
N ASP A 29 12.24 2.84 3.88
CA ASP A 29 12.05 2.96 2.43
C ASP A 29 10.92 2.05 1.94
N ILE A 30 10.84 0.80 2.41
CA ILE A 30 9.74 -0.13 2.07
C ILE A 30 8.39 0.42 2.54
N THR A 31 8.37 1.03 3.72
CA THR A 31 7.14 1.61 4.30
C THR A 31 6.70 2.84 3.50
N ASP A 32 7.64 3.69 3.08
CA ASP A 32 7.37 4.86 2.25
C ASP A 32 6.81 4.46 0.89
N VAL A 33 7.39 3.44 0.24
CA VAL A 33 6.86 2.91 -1.02
C VAL A 33 5.44 2.36 -0.83
N TYR A 34 5.14 1.71 0.30
CA TYR A 34 3.80 1.23 0.60
C TYR A 34 2.78 2.37 0.70
N TYR A 35 3.15 3.49 1.33
CA TYR A 35 2.32 4.70 1.36
C TYR A 35 2.12 5.31 -0.02
N LEU A 36 3.16 5.32 -0.87
CA LEU A 36 3.04 5.80 -2.25
C LEU A 36 2.07 4.94 -3.06
N ILE A 37 2.11 3.61 -2.91
CA ILE A 37 1.15 2.69 -3.56
C ILE A 37 -0.28 2.99 -3.11
N GLN A 38 -0.51 3.16 -1.81
CA GLN A 38 -1.84 3.50 -1.29
C GLN A 38 -2.35 4.84 -1.82
N ASN A 39 -1.47 5.85 -1.87
CA ASN A 39 -1.82 7.14 -2.44
C ASN A 39 -2.16 7.02 -3.94
N ALA A 40 -1.41 6.23 -4.69
CA ALA A 40 -1.70 5.96 -6.10
C ALA A 40 -3.05 5.25 -6.28
N GLN A 41 -3.34 4.21 -5.50
CA GLN A 41 -4.64 3.51 -5.50
C GLN A 41 -5.82 4.48 -5.24
N ASN A 42 -5.67 5.39 -4.28
CA ASN A 42 -6.68 6.41 -3.99
C ASN A 42 -6.87 7.38 -5.17
N LEU A 43 -5.78 7.86 -5.77
CA LEU A 43 -5.84 8.76 -6.93
C LEU A 43 -6.49 8.07 -8.15
N LEU A 44 -6.15 6.81 -8.40
CA LEU A 44 -6.79 6.00 -9.44
C LEU A 44 -8.29 5.85 -9.21
N THR A 45 -8.69 5.63 -7.94
CA THR A 45 -10.11 5.55 -7.58
C THR A 45 -10.85 6.85 -7.93
N LEU A 46 -10.31 8.01 -7.55
CA LEU A 46 -10.91 9.30 -7.85
C LEU A 46 -10.98 9.57 -9.36
N ALA A 47 -9.91 9.24 -10.10
CA ALA A 47 -9.89 9.37 -11.55
C ALA A 47 -10.93 8.46 -12.23
N ALA A 48 -11.05 7.21 -11.78
CA ALA A 48 -12.01 6.25 -12.31
C ALA A 48 -13.44 6.70 -12.06
N GLN A 49 -13.74 7.22 -10.86
CA GLN A 49 -15.06 7.78 -10.54
C GLN A 49 -15.44 8.92 -11.50
N SER A 50 -14.53 9.88 -11.70
CA SER A 50 -14.75 10.99 -12.64
C SER A 50 -14.99 10.50 -14.07
N HIS A 51 -14.28 9.47 -14.52
CA HIS A 51 -14.50 8.90 -15.84
C HIS A 51 -15.80 8.09 -15.96
N GLU A 52 -16.24 7.42 -14.89
CA GLU A 52 -17.51 6.70 -14.83
C GLU A 52 -18.70 7.66 -14.88
N GLU A 53 -18.65 8.78 -14.14
CA GLU A 53 -19.66 9.85 -14.20
C GLU A 53 -19.79 10.44 -15.63
N ASN A 54 -18.68 10.50 -16.35
CA ASN A 54 -18.62 10.96 -17.74
C ASN A 54 -18.91 9.86 -18.77
N ASN A 55 -19.33 8.65 -18.35
CA ASN A 55 -19.56 7.48 -19.20
C ASN A 55 -18.37 7.08 -20.08
N ASN A 56 -17.14 7.40 -19.68
CA ASN A 56 -15.93 7.04 -20.41
C ASN A 56 -15.39 5.68 -19.96
N LYS A 57 -16.10 4.62 -20.37
CA LYS A 57 -15.79 3.24 -19.97
C LYS A 57 -14.38 2.78 -20.35
N ALA A 58 -13.87 3.20 -21.51
CA ALA A 58 -12.54 2.79 -21.97
C ALA A 58 -11.42 3.22 -21.00
N MET A 59 -11.52 4.45 -20.47
CA MET A 59 -10.56 4.95 -19.50
C MET A 59 -10.72 4.30 -18.13
N VAL A 60 -11.95 3.97 -17.74
CA VAL A 60 -12.23 3.24 -16.50
C VAL A 60 -11.63 1.84 -16.54
N ASP A 61 -11.73 1.13 -17.66
CA ASP A 61 -11.12 -0.18 -17.86
C ASP A 61 -9.57 -0.10 -17.79
N GLU A 62 -8.97 0.96 -18.34
CA GLU A 62 -7.51 1.18 -18.22
C GLU A 62 -7.08 1.45 -16.77
N LEU A 63 -7.83 2.27 -16.03
CA LEU A 63 -7.57 2.56 -14.63
C LEU A 63 -7.80 1.33 -13.72
N ASP A 64 -8.74 0.46 -14.09
CA ASP A 64 -8.97 -0.83 -13.42
C ASP A 64 -7.75 -1.75 -13.54
N GLU A 65 -7.20 -1.91 -14.74
CA GLU A 65 -5.99 -2.71 -14.96
C GLU A 65 -4.79 -2.12 -14.20
N ALA A 66 -4.62 -0.80 -14.23
CA ALA A 66 -3.59 -0.13 -13.44
C ALA A 66 -3.76 -0.38 -11.92
N PHE A 67 -5.00 -0.40 -11.42
CA PHE A 67 -5.27 -0.71 -10.01
C PHE A 67 -4.87 -2.15 -9.67
N LYS A 68 -5.20 -3.12 -10.53
CA LYS A 68 -4.78 -4.53 -10.36
C LYS A 68 -3.26 -4.66 -10.30
N ASP A 69 -2.54 -3.92 -11.14
CA ASP A 69 -1.08 -3.88 -11.13
C ASP A 69 -0.52 -3.38 -9.79
N PHE A 70 -1.12 -2.35 -9.19
CA PHE A 70 -0.73 -1.88 -7.86
C PHE A 70 -1.01 -2.90 -6.76
N VAL A 71 -2.14 -3.60 -6.81
CA VAL A 71 -2.45 -4.70 -5.86
C VAL A 71 -1.43 -5.85 -6.01
N ASN A 72 -1.04 -6.18 -7.23
CA ASN A 72 -0.01 -7.18 -7.51
C ASN A 72 1.37 -6.74 -7.00
N LEU A 73 1.73 -5.47 -7.19
CA LEU A 73 2.98 -4.91 -6.69
C LEU A 73 3.04 -4.94 -5.16
N GLU A 74 1.96 -4.51 -4.51
CA GLU A 74 1.81 -4.51 -3.05
C GLU A 74 2.04 -5.90 -2.47
N TYR A 75 1.43 -6.92 -3.09
CA TYR A 75 1.61 -8.31 -2.70
C TYR A 75 3.05 -8.79 -2.85
N LYS A 76 3.69 -8.52 -4.00
CA LYS A 76 5.09 -8.88 -4.24
C LYS A 76 6.02 -8.25 -3.20
N MET A 77 5.76 -7.00 -2.82
CA MET A 77 6.50 -6.31 -1.77
C MET A 77 6.30 -6.96 -0.40
N ASN A 78 5.06 -7.34 -0.07
CA ASN A 78 4.76 -8.03 1.19
C ASN A 78 5.45 -9.40 1.27
N LEU A 79 5.50 -10.14 0.15
CA LEU A 79 6.22 -11.41 0.03
C LEU A 79 7.71 -11.24 0.35
N GLN A 80 8.35 -10.24 -0.26
CA GLN A 80 9.76 -9.93 -0.02
C GLN A 80 10.01 -9.54 1.43
N ARG A 81 9.14 -8.70 2.00
CA ARG A 81 9.20 -8.32 3.41
C ARG A 81 9.15 -9.55 4.32
N LYS A 82 8.21 -10.48 4.10
CA LYS A 82 8.07 -11.73 4.85
C LYS A 82 9.34 -12.59 4.75
N SER A 83 9.94 -12.70 3.57
CA SER A 83 11.23 -13.39 3.37
C SER A 83 12.35 -12.75 4.19
N PHE A 84 12.45 -11.42 4.19
CA PHE A 84 13.46 -10.71 5.01
C PHE A 84 13.21 -10.84 6.52
N GLU A 85 11.96 -10.78 6.96
CA GLU A 85 11.59 -10.97 8.37
C GLU A 85 11.94 -12.38 8.84
N THR A 86 11.68 -13.40 8.01
CA THR A 86 12.03 -14.81 8.30
C THR A 86 13.54 -14.99 8.39
N LEU A 87 14.29 -14.41 7.43
CA LEU A 87 15.76 -14.42 7.45
C LEU A 87 16.30 -13.73 8.71
N LYS A 88 15.74 -12.56 9.07
CA LYS A 88 16.11 -11.81 10.28
C LYS A 88 15.86 -12.62 11.55
N GLN A 89 14.72 -13.29 11.65
CA GLN A 89 14.40 -14.16 12.80
C GLN A 89 15.43 -15.27 12.94
N ARG A 90 15.79 -15.93 11.83
CA ARG A 90 16.77 -17.02 11.82
C ARG A 90 18.20 -16.57 12.20
N ILE A 91 18.59 -15.36 11.79
CA ILE A 91 19.85 -14.74 12.23
C ILE A 91 19.79 -14.41 13.72
N ALA A 92 18.65 -13.93 14.22
CA ALA A 92 18.48 -13.58 15.63
C ALA A 92 18.49 -14.82 16.55
N THR A 93 18.00 -15.97 16.08
CA THR A 93 18.06 -17.25 16.81
C THR A 93 19.46 -17.89 16.80
N GLY A 94 20.42 -17.31 16.08
CA GLY A 94 21.81 -17.78 16.05
C GLY A 94 22.05 -19.01 15.18
N GLU A 95 21.11 -19.34 14.29
CA GLU A 95 21.28 -20.47 13.38
C GLU A 95 22.30 -20.13 12.28
N LYS A 96 23.25 -21.03 12.01
CA LYS A 96 24.27 -20.80 10.99
C LYS A 96 23.65 -20.93 9.60
N ILE A 97 23.55 -19.80 8.90
CA ILE A 97 23.11 -19.75 7.49
C ILE A 97 24.36 -19.76 6.60
N THR A 98 24.66 -20.92 6.00
CA THR A 98 25.83 -21.11 5.13
C THR A 98 25.70 -20.35 3.79
N ASP A 99 24.50 -20.32 3.22
CA ASP A 99 24.20 -19.55 1.99
C ASP A 99 22.91 -18.72 2.16
N PRO A 100 23.05 -17.45 2.58
CA PRO A 100 21.90 -16.55 2.76
C PRO A 100 21.14 -16.25 1.47
N ILE A 101 21.82 -16.28 0.31
CA ILE A 101 21.22 -15.93 -0.98
C ILE A 101 20.34 -17.08 -1.46
N ALA A 102 20.88 -18.29 -1.47
CA ALA A 102 20.11 -19.48 -1.84
C ALA A 102 18.91 -19.68 -0.92
N TYR A 103 19.07 -19.40 0.37
CA TYR A 103 17.97 -19.49 1.34
C TYR A 103 16.86 -18.45 1.06
N TYR A 104 17.23 -17.20 0.75
CA TYR A 104 16.26 -16.16 0.38
C TYR A 104 15.49 -16.50 -0.90
N GLU A 105 16.18 -16.96 -1.95
CA GLU A 105 15.52 -17.35 -3.21
C GLU A 105 14.57 -18.55 -3.00
N ASN A 106 14.95 -19.51 -2.15
CA ASN A 106 14.07 -20.61 -1.80
C ASN A 106 12.80 -20.13 -1.06
N LEU A 107 12.95 -19.25 -0.05
CA LEU A 107 11.79 -18.65 0.64
C LEU A 107 10.85 -17.92 -0.31
N LYS A 108 11.41 -17.13 -1.23
CA LYS A 108 10.63 -16.41 -2.25
C LYS A 108 9.87 -17.38 -3.15
N GLN A 109 10.49 -18.48 -3.59
CA GLN A 109 9.83 -19.49 -4.40
C GLN A 109 8.73 -20.22 -3.61
N THR A 110 8.98 -20.61 -2.36
CA THR A 110 8.00 -21.26 -1.50
C THR A 110 6.78 -20.39 -1.28
N PHE A 111 6.97 -19.14 -0.85
CA PHE A 111 5.84 -18.24 -0.63
C PHE A 111 5.09 -17.91 -1.93
N ASN A 112 5.78 -17.84 -3.07
CA ASN A 112 5.12 -17.63 -4.34
C ASN A 112 4.34 -18.87 -4.81
N ALA A 113 4.81 -20.08 -4.52
CA ALA A 113 4.12 -21.33 -4.84
C ALA A 113 2.91 -21.61 -3.94
N GLU A 114 2.94 -21.13 -2.69
CA GLU A 114 1.81 -21.17 -1.75
C GLU A 114 0.73 -20.11 -2.08
N SER A 115 1.05 -19.15 -2.93
CA SER A 115 0.12 -18.10 -3.34
C SER A 115 -1.01 -18.67 -4.20
N PRO A 116 -2.28 -18.29 -3.97
CA PRO A 116 -3.32 -18.48 -4.97
C PRO A 116 -3.00 -17.68 -6.24
N ASP A 117 -3.68 -18.04 -7.33
CA ASP A 117 -3.62 -17.34 -8.61
C ASP A 117 -3.92 -15.85 -8.46
N ASP A 118 -3.28 -15.02 -9.31
CA ASP A 118 -3.37 -13.57 -9.24
C ASP A 118 -4.82 -13.07 -9.33
N ALA A 119 -5.65 -13.67 -10.18
CA ALA A 119 -7.05 -13.25 -10.31
C ALA A 119 -7.86 -13.55 -9.03
N THR A 120 -7.64 -14.72 -8.42
CA THR A 120 -8.31 -15.12 -7.17
C THR A 120 -7.88 -14.20 -6.03
N ARG A 121 -6.59 -13.89 -5.97
CA ARG A 121 -6.02 -13.01 -4.94
C ARG A 121 -6.53 -11.57 -5.07
N ILE A 122 -6.55 -11.03 -6.28
CA ILE A 122 -7.05 -9.67 -6.53
C ILE A 122 -8.53 -9.56 -6.18
N ASN A 123 -9.36 -10.52 -6.60
CA ASN A 123 -10.80 -10.51 -6.32
C ASN A 123 -11.12 -10.75 -4.84
N ALA A 124 -10.16 -11.25 -4.05
CA ALA A 124 -10.28 -11.36 -2.60
C ALA A 124 -9.78 -10.11 -1.85
N ASP A 125 -9.05 -9.21 -2.51
CA ASP A 125 -8.44 -8.04 -1.89
C ASP A 125 -9.48 -6.97 -1.53
N GLN A 126 -9.47 -6.53 -0.26
CA GLN A 126 -10.47 -5.61 0.26
C GLN A 126 -10.42 -4.22 -0.41
N LYS A 127 -9.23 -3.75 -0.82
CA LYS A 127 -9.10 -2.43 -1.44
C LYS A 127 -9.64 -2.47 -2.86
N TYR A 128 -9.37 -3.55 -3.59
CA TYR A 128 -9.93 -3.75 -4.92
C TYR A 128 -11.46 -3.92 -4.88
N LEU A 129 -11.98 -4.66 -3.92
CA LEU A 129 -13.44 -4.77 -3.69
C LEU A 129 -14.06 -3.41 -3.39
N SER A 130 -13.41 -2.61 -2.53
CA SER A 130 -13.88 -1.24 -2.21
C SER A 130 -13.86 -0.33 -3.44
N PHE A 131 -12.79 -0.40 -4.25
CA PHE A 131 -12.67 0.33 -5.51
C PHE A 131 -13.82 -0.02 -6.49
N LYS A 132 -14.09 -1.31 -6.71
CA LYS A 132 -15.19 -1.76 -7.57
C LYS A 132 -16.56 -1.36 -7.03
N GLN A 133 -16.77 -1.45 -5.71
CA GLN A 133 -18.01 -1.00 -5.07
C GLN A 133 -18.24 0.50 -5.29
N HIS A 134 -17.19 1.31 -5.13
CA HIS A 134 -17.29 2.75 -5.36
C HIS A 134 -17.67 3.08 -6.80
N LEU A 135 -17.11 2.35 -7.76
CA LEU A 135 -17.43 2.52 -9.17
C LEU A 135 -18.87 2.08 -9.48
N TRP A 136 -19.29 0.92 -8.97
CA TRP A 136 -20.64 0.37 -9.16
C TRP A 136 -21.73 1.32 -8.68
N ASN A 137 -21.54 1.90 -7.49
CA ASN A 137 -22.51 2.79 -6.85
C ASN A 137 -22.82 4.07 -7.64
N ILE A 138 -21.97 4.47 -8.59
CA ILE A 138 -22.20 5.66 -9.43
C ILE A 138 -23.40 5.44 -10.34
N ASN A 139 -23.45 4.27 -10.98
CA ASN A 139 -24.49 3.93 -11.94
C ASN A 139 -25.62 3.10 -11.32
N HIS A 140 -25.40 2.50 -10.14
CA HIS A 140 -26.35 1.62 -9.45
C HIS A 140 -26.43 1.99 -7.95
N PRO A 141 -27.04 3.12 -7.59
CA PRO A 141 -27.05 3.62 -6.21
C PRO A 141 -27.89 2.77 -5.24
N ASP A 142 -28.88 2.05 -5.75
CA ASP A 142 -29.84 1.26 -4.97
C ASP A 142 -29.66 -0.26 -5.16
N GLU A 143 -28.66 -0.70 -5.93
CA GLU A 143 -28.40 -2.11 -6.20
C GLU A 143 -27.06 -2.54 -5.59
N GLU A 144 -27.05 -3.71 -4.96
CA GLU A 144 -25.84 -4.30 -4.41
C GLU A 144 -24.91 -4.75 -5.54
N MET A 145 -23.60 -4.60 -5.32
CA MET A 145 -22.61 -5.03 -6.31
C MET A 145 -22.57 -6.56 -6.34
N PRO A 146 -22.63 -7.19 -7.53
CA PRO A 146 -22.44 -8.64 -7.65
C PRO A 146 -21.08 -9.08 -7.08
N SER A 147 -21.07 -10.23 -6.41
CA SER A 147 -19.83 -10.78 -5.82
C SER A 147 -18.77 -11.06 -6.88
N LEU A 148 -17.53 -10.61 -6.66
CA LEU A 148 -16.40 -10.86 -7.57
C LEU A 148 -15.67 -12.19 -7.29
N ARG A 149 -16.01 -12.88 -6.19
CA ARG A 149 -15.41 -14.16 -5.80
C ARG A 149 -16.12 -15.31 -6.52
N ALA A 150 -15.36 -16.23 -7.08
CA ALA A 150 -15.87 -17.34 -7.91
C ALA A 150 -16.39 -18.54 -7.09
N SER A 151 -16.75 -18.38 -5.81
CA SER A 151 -17.24 -19.50 -4.99
C SER A 151 -18.20 -19.00 -3.91
N ASN A 152 -19.31 -19.72 -3.78
CA ASN A 152 -20.38 -19.57 -2.79
C ASN A 152 -19.88 -19.83 -1.35
N ASP A 153 -19.01 -18.99 -0.82
CA ASP A 153 -18.75 -18.94 0.63
C ASP A 153 -19.45 -17.71 1.19
N ASP A 154 -20.74 -17.88 1.50
CA ASP A 154 -21.66 -16.89 2.07
C ASP A 154 -21.35 -16.51 3.54
N ASP A 155 -20.25 -16.98 4.12
CA ASP A 155 -20.08 -16.98 5.58
C ASP A 155 -19.24 -15.83 6.16
N ASP A 156 -18.57 -14.99 5.35
CA ASP A 156 -17.73 -13.88 5.86
C ASP A 156 -17.84 -12.57 5.03
N ASP A 157 -18.99 -12.30 4.42
CA ASP A 157 -19.19 -11.06 3.67
C ASP A 157 -19.43 -9.88 4.62
N ILE A 158 -18.38 -9.13 4.95
CA ILE A 158 -18.54 -7.78 5.51
C ILE A 158 -19.11 -6.90 4.40
N VAL A 159 -20.44 -6.84 4.38
CA VAL A 159 -21.22 -5.95 3.52
C VAL A 159 -21.02 -4.51 4.03
N MET A 160 -20.09 -3.78 3.42
CA MET A 160 -20.03 -2.33 3.62
C MET A 160 -21.15 -1.68 2.81
N GLY A 161 -22.31 -1.53 3.44
CA GLY A 161 -23.43 -0.79 2.86
C GLY A 161 -23.04 0.65 2.47
N PRO A 162 -23.81 1.31 1.59
CA PRO A 162 -23.52 2.67 1.16
C PRO A 162 -23.45 3.61 2.36
N THR A 163 -22.23 4.03 2.71
CA THR A 163 -22.00 4.93 3.83
C THR A 163 -22.38 6.34 3.40
N LYS A 164 -23.56 6.80 3.82
CA LYS A 164 -23.95 8.21 3.65
C LYS A 164 -23.09 9.07 4.58
N ILE A 165 -22.05 9.69 4.03
CA ILE A 165 -21.22 10.66 4.77
C ILE A 165 -22.05 11.93 4.96
N SER A 166 -22.44 12.22 6.19
CA SER A 166 -23.08 13.49 6.52
C SER A 166 -22.03 14.61 6.50
N LEU A 167 -22.13 15.50 5.52
CA LEU A 167 -21.34 16.74 5.44
C LEU A 167 -21.82 17.85 6.39
N LYS A 168 -22.79 17.51 7.26
CA LYS A 168 -23.22 18.40 8.34
C LYS A 168 -22.36 18.16 9.58
N CYS A 169 -21.89 19.25 10.17
CA CYS A 169 -21.22 19.24 11.45
C CYS A 169 -22.14 18.62 12.52
N PRO A 170 -21.70 17.59 13.27
CA PRO A 170 -22.53 16.95 14.30
C PRO A 170 -22.96 17.91 15.43
N ILE A 171 -22.21 19.00 15.63
CA ILE A 171 -22.44 19.97 16.71
C ILE A 171 -23.36 21.09 16.25
N THR A 172 -23.05 21.73 15.13
CA THR A 172 -23.80 22.90 14.66
C THR A 172 -24.95 22.54 13.73
N MET A 173 -24.98 21.31 13.21
CA MET A 173 -25.91 20.85 12.16
C MET A 173 -25.86 21.69 10.87
N LEU A 174 -24.87 22.59 10.76
CA LEU A 174 -24.55 23.37 9.56
C LEU A 174 -23.59 22.57 8.67
N TRP A 175 -23.47 23.00 7.41
CA TRP A 175 -22.44 22.49 6.52
C TRP A 175 -21.05 22.73 7.12
N LEU A 176 -20.18 21.72 6.99
CA LEU A 176 -18.80 21.80 7.44
C LEU A 176 -18.05 22.85 6.62
N ASP A 177 -17.56 23.89 7.29
CA ASP A 177 -16.66 24.91 6.72
C ASP A 177 -15.19 24.53 7.03
N GLU A 178 -14.89 24.27 8.30
CA GLU A 178 -13.59 23.78 8.78
C GLU A 178 -13.69 22.37 9.40
N PRO A 179 -13.70 21.30 8.60
CA PRO A 179 -13.80 19.93 9.11
C PRO A 179 -12.51 19.50 9.82
N VAL A 180 -12.54 19.46 11.15
CA VAL A 180 -11.42 18.94 11.96
C VAL A 180 -11.66 17.48 12.35
N THR A 181 -10.69 16.61 12.08
CA THR A 181 -10.66 15.25 12.61
C THR A 181 -9.69 15.18 13.79
N ARG A 182 -10.03 14.42 14.83
CA ARG A 182 -9.10 14.17 15.94
C ARG A 182 -8.06 13.14 15.52
N VAL A 183 -7.04 13.56 14.78
CA VAL A 183 -5.78 12.81 14.66
C VAL A 183 -4.63 13.81 14.70
N ALA A 184 -3.77 13.68 15.71
CA ALA A 184 -2.68 14.60 16.07
C ALA A 184 -1.54 14.74 15.02
N ARG A 185 -1.77 14.45 13.73
CA ARG A 185 -0.80 14.60 12.64
C ARG A 185 -1.28 15.42 11.44
N ALA A 186 -2.56 15.82 11.37
CA ALA A 186 -3.04 16.66 10.28
C ALA A 186 -2.65 18.15 10.44
N LYS A 187 -2.40 18.59 11.69
CA LYS A 187 -2.15 20.01 12.01
C LYS A 187 -0.82 20.56 11.49
N GLU A 188 0.20 19.72 11.29
CA GLU A 188 1.52 20.19 10.80
C GLU A 188 1.49 20.54 9.31
N ARG A 189 0.63 19.90 8.50
CA ARG A 189 0.56 20.16 7.06
C ARG A 189 -0.28 21.39 6.72
N GLU A 190 -1.29 21.70 7.53
CA GLU A 190 -2.11 22.90 7.36
C GLU A 190 -1.38 24.17 7.82
N ALA A 191 -0.57 24.09 8.88
CA ALA A 191 0.28 25.20 9.33
C ALA A 191 1.34 25.56 8.27
N ALA A 192 1.97 24.57 7.63
CA ALA A 192 2.95 24.80 6.58
C ALA A 192 2.36 25.36 5.26
N ALA A 193 1.07 25.10 4.99
CA ALA A 193 0.37 25.67 3.83
C ALA A 193 0.02 27.15 4.06
N LYS A 194 -0.47 27.50 5.26
CA LYS A 194 -0.77 28.89 5.64
C LYS A 194 0.48 29.78 5.73
N GLU A 195 1.64 29.24 6.13
CA GLU A 195 2.91 29.99 6.12
C GLU A 195 3.43 30.27 4.70
N LYS A 196 3.19 29.39 3.74
CA LYS A 196 3.57 29.62 2.33
C LYS A 196 2.68 30.65 1.64
N GLU A 197 1.39 30.63 1.92
CA GLU A 197 0.42 31.59 1.37
C GLU A 197 0.64 33.01 1.92
N ALA A 198 1.02 33.14 3.20
CA ALA A 198 1.38 34.43 3.80
C ALA A 198 2.72 35.01 3.31
N ALA A 199 3.64 34.17 2.80
CA ALA A 199 4.93 34.60 2.28
C ALA A 199 4.85 35.11 0.83
N GLU A 200 3.87 34.68 0.04
CA GLU A 200 3.66 35.16 -1.34
C GLU A 200 2.87 36.48 -1.38
N ASP A 201 1.99 36.74 -0.41
CA ASP A 201 1.16 37.96 -0.34
C ASP A 201 1.92 39.21 0.18
N THR A 202 3.14 39.04 0.71
CA THR A 202 3.93 40.17 1.26
C THR A 202 4.96 40.76 0.29
N THR A 203 5.10 40.19 -0.92
CA THR A 203 6.10 40.63 -1.91
C THR A 203 5.59 41.59 -2.99
N GLU A 204 4.29 41.91 -3.06
CA GLU A 204 3.76 42.81 -4.12
C GLU A 204 3.53 44.27 -3.70
N PHE A 205 3.99 44.71 -2.51
CA PHE A 205 3.72 46.07 -2.00
C PHE A 205 4.92 46.97 -1.74
N TYR A 206 6.09 46.70 -2.33
CA TYR A 206 7.16 47.69 -2.44
C TYR A 206 7.86 47.60 -3.79
N ASP A 207 7.41 48.42 -4.74
CA ASP A 207 8.30 49.12 -5.66
C ASP A 207 7.66 50.47 -6.05
N VAL A 208 8.45 51.52 -5.88
CA VAL A 208 8.18 52.95 -6.17
C VAL A 208 8.43 53.24 -7.64
#